data_AF-A3MWX5-F1
#
_entry.id   AF-A3MWX5-F1
#
_cell.length_a   1.000
_cell.length_b   1.000
_cell.length_c   1.000
_cell.angle_alpha   90.00
_cell.angle_beta   90.00
_cell.angle_gamma   90.00
#
_symmetry.space_group_name_H-M   'P 1'
#
loop_
_entity.id
_entity.type
_entity.pdbx_description
1 polymer ?
#
loop_
_entity_poly.entity_id
_entity_poly.type
_entity_poly.pdbx_seq_one_letter_code
_entity_poly.pdbx_strand_id
1 'polypeptide(L)'
;MRRFLVVTSTEAFKRQPHIHAKILTAALLISNGVRQDAEAVFYLVDLDRAVKVVGARVKRLYPDEESAAGFLKKAILGKPLPGVVVKSGVRELALGALLGPEGPQQCLPKPPFTYLVKLQEYGISPHCGLGLGNLPPHHQVAVVNIAADRLLYGRRPWP
;
A
#
# COMPACT_ATOMS: atom_id res chain seq x y z
N MET A 1 12.22 0.28 -4.41
CA MET A 1 11.30 -0.15 -3.34
C MET A 1 10.15 0.83 -3.24
N ARG A 2 8.92 0.36 -3.40
CA ARG A 2 7.68 1.15 -3.29
C ARG A 2 6.93 0.65 -2.07
N ARG A 3 6.63 1.52 -1.12
CA ARG A 3 5.81 1.16 0.03
C ARG A 3 4.49 1.89 -0.03
N PHE A 4 3.41 1.18 0.24
CA PHE A 4 2.08 1.74 0.40
C PHE A 4 1.68 1.56 1.86
N LEU A 5 1.60 2.66 2.61
CA LEU A 5 1.21 2.66 4.02
C LEU A 5 -0.27 3.01 4.11
N VAL A 6 -1.09 2.02 4.43
CA VAL A 6 -2.53 2.14 4.64
C VAL A 6 -2.79 2.31 6.13
N VAL A 7 -3.19 3.52 6.53
CA VAL A 7 -3.60 3.81 7.91
C VAL A 7 -5.09 3.49 8.04
N THR A 8 -5.41 2.55 8.93
CA THR A 8 -6.77 2.02 9.10
C THR A 8 -6.96 1.46 10.51
N SER A 9 -8.09 0.81 10.78
CA SER A 9 -8.38 0.07 12.02
C SER A 9 -9.07 -1.26 11.73
N THR A 10 -9.20 -2.12 12.74
CA THR A 10 -10.00 -3.35 12.59
C THR A 10 -11.46 -3.03 12.27
N GLU A 11 -12.01 -1.96 12.82
CA GLU A 11 -13.38 -1.53 12.57
C GLU A 11 -13.58 -1.03 11.14
N ALA A 12 -12.67 -0.19 10.65
CA ALA A 12 -12.68 0.25 9.26
C ALA A 12 -12.56 -0.93 8.28
N PHE A 13 -11.74 -1.94 8.60
CA PHE A 13 -11.64 -3.17 7.81
C PHE A 13 -12.93 -3.97 7.81
N LYS A 14 -13.59 -4.15 8.96
CA LYS A 14 -14.88 -4.87 9.05
C LYS A 14 -15.97 -4.17 8.24
N ARG A 15 -16.04 -2.85 8.32
CA ARG A 15 -17.06 -2.05 7.62
C ARG A 15 -16.85 -2.05 6.10
N GLN A 16 -15.61 -2.01 5.65
CA GLN A 16 -15.27 -1.93 4.22
C GLN A 16 -14.09 -2.85 3.88
N PRO A 17 -14.25 -4.17 3.89
CA PRO A 17 -13.15 -5.09 3.57
C PRO A 17 -12.70 -4.96 2.10
N HIS A 18 -13.63 -4.64 1.21
CA HIS A 18 -13.38 -4.53 -0.23
C HIS A 18 -12.46 -3.37 -0.60
N ILE A 19 -12.51 -2.22 0.09
CA ILE A 19 -11.59 -1.11 -0.22
C ILE A 19 -10.15 -1.49 0.16
N HIS A 20 -9.96 -2.23 1.25
CA HIS A 20 -8.65 -2.72 1.68
C HIS A 20 -8.11 -3.76 0.69
N ALA A 21 -8.97 -4.66 0.23
CA ALA A 21 -8.63 -5.62 -0.81
C ALA A 21 -8.19 -4.92 -2.11
N LYS A 22 -8.96 -3.94 -2.59
CA LYS A 22 -8.63 -3.13 -3.77
C LYS A 22 -7.31 -2.38 -3.63
N ILE A 23 -7.02 -1.84 -2.45
CA ILE A 23 -5.74 -1.18 -2.18
C ILE A 23 -4.59 -2.19 -2.23
N LEU A 24 -4.75 -3.37 -1.62
CA LEU A 24 -3.73 -4.42 -1.65
C LEU A 24 -3.44 -4.88 -3.08
N THR A 25 -4.49 -5.16 -3.86
CA THR A 25 -4.33 -5.61 -5.25
C THR A 25 -3.74 -4.51 -6.12
N ALA A 26 -4.19 -3.25 -6.00
CA ALA A 26 -3.60 -2.12 -6.71
C ALA A 26 -2.12 -1.87 -6.36
N ALA A 27 -1.73 -2.16 -5.11
CA ALA A 27 -0.36 -1.97 -4.64
C ALA A 27 0.59 -3.04 -5.21
N LEU A 28 0.16 -4.30 -5.24
CA LEU A 28 1.05 -5.44 -5.46
C LEU A 28 0.83 -6.17 -6.80
N LEU A 29 -0.38 -6.20 -7.36
CA LEU A 29 -0.65 -6.99 -8.56
C LEU A 29 -0.45 -6.19 -9.84
N ILE A 30 -0.03 -6.91 -10.88
CA ILE A 30 0.07 -6.48 -12.28
C ILE A 30 -0.46 -7.61 -13.16
N SER A 31 -0.69 -7.34 -14.45
CA SER A 31 -1.31 -8.31 -15.37
C SER A 31 -0.63 -9.68 -15.37
N ASN A 32 0.70 -9.72 -15.26
CA ASN A 32 1.50 -10.95 -15.32
C ASN A 32 2.10 -11.37 -13.96
N GLY A 33 1.53 -10.94 -12.83
CA GLY A 33 1.94 -11.41 -11.51
C GLY A 33 2.01 -10.33 -10.44
N VAL A 34 3.08 -10.35 -9.65
CA VAL A 34 3.24 -9.51 -8.46
C VAL A 34 4.46 -8.59 -8.62
N ARG A 35 4.30 -7.30 -8.29
CA ARG A 35 5.38 -6.31 -8.20
C ARG A 35 6.36 -6.71 -7.10
N GLN A 36 7.51 -7.23 -7.49
CA GLN A 36 8.54 -7.71 -6.55
C GLN A 36 9.20 -6.57 -5.76
N ASP A 37 9.18 -5.35 -6.30
CA ASP A 37 9.76 -4.14 -5.69
C ASP A 37 8.77 -3.34 -4.82
N ALA A 38 7.59 -3.91 -4.51
CA ALA A 38 6.53 -3.26 -3.76
C ALA A 38 6.17 -3.98 -2.45
N GLU A 39 5.72 -3.23 -1.46
CA GLU A 39 5.11 -3.75 -0.23
C GLU A 39 3.90 -2.91 0.20
N ALA A 40 2.87 -3.58 0.70
CA ALA A 40 1.68 -2.96 1.28
C ALA A 40 1.68 -3.15 2.79
N VAL A 41 1.56 -2.07 3.54
CA VAL A 41 1.58 -2.05 5.01
C VAL A 41 0.24 -1.55 5.50
N PHE A 42 -0.54 -2.41 6.16
CA PHE A 42 -1.78 -2.04 6.83
C PHE A 42 -1.49 -1.79 8.30
N TYR A 43 -1.50 -0.53 8.71
CA TYR A 43 -1.31 -0.13 10.08
C TYR A 43 -2.68 0.04 10.75
N LEU A 44 -2.96 -0.83 11.72
CA LEU A 44 -4.19 -0.91 12.51
C LEU A 44 -4.01 -0.04 13.76
N VAL A 45 -4.50 1.19 13.71
CA VAL A 45 -4.28 2.20 14.76
C VAL A 45 -4.87 1.79 16.11
N ASP A 46 -5.95 1.03 16.10
CA ASP A 46 -6.65 0.52 17.29
C ASP A 46 -5.90 -0.62 17.99
N LEU A 47 -4.96 -1.28 17.29
CA LEU A 47 -4.16 -2.38 17.82
C LEU A 47 -2.68 -2.05 17.94
N ASP A 48 -2.25 -0.83 17.56
CA ASP A 48 -0.84 -0.45 17.40
C ASP A 48 -0.03 -1.54 16.66
N ARG A 49 -0.57 -2.00 15.52
CA ARG A 49 -0.06 -3.17 14.80
C ARG A 49 0.02 -2.92 13.30
N ALA A 50 1.14 -3.30 12.70
CA ALA A 50 1.34 -3.27 11.25
C ALA A 50 1.31 -4.68 10.65
N VAL A 51 0.51 -4.89 9.61
CA VAL A 51 0.48 -6.08 8.78
C VAL A 51 1.10 -5.73 7.44
N LYS A 52 2.29 -6.27 7.17
CA LYS A 52 3.06 -5.97 5.97
C LYS A 52 3.04 -7.15 5.00
N VAL A 53 2.59 -6.91 3.77
CA VAL A 53 2.59 -7.87 2.67
C VAL A 53 3.69 -7.48 1.69
N VAL A 54 4.66 -8.38 1.51
CA VAL A 54 5.88 -8.14 0.73
C VAL A 54 5.73 -8.78 -0.63
N GLY A 55 5.70 -7.97 -1.69
CA GLY A 55 5.48 -8.43 -3.07
C GLY A 55 6.47 -9.49 -3.51
N ALA A 56 7.75 -9.37 -3.11
CA ALA A 56 8.79 -10.34 -3.41
C ALA A 56 8.56 -11.77 -2.85
N ARG A 57 7.68 -11.92 -1.86
CA ARG A 57 7.52 -13.15 -1.08
C ARG A 57 6.09 -13.65 -0.99
N VAL A 58 5.12 -12.79 -1.33
CA VAL A 58 3.70 -13.12 -1.20
C VAL A 58 3.33 -14.24 -2.17
N LYS A 59 2.52 -15.18 -1.69
CA LYS A 59 1.94 -16.26 -2.49
C LYS A 59 0.44 -16.33 -2.24
N ARG A 60 -0.31 -16.86 -3.22
CA ARG A 60 -1.77 -17.07 -3.12
C ARG A 60 -2.55 -15.77 -2.83
N LEU A 61 -2.07 -14.66 -3.37
CA LEU A 61 -2.82 -13.41 -3.48
C LEU A 61 -3.47 -13.37 -4.87
N TYR A 62 -4.79 -13.36 -4.91
CA TYR A 62 -5.57 -13.35 -6.14
C TYR A 62 -6.19 -11.95 -6.38
N PRO A 63 -6.46 -11.58 -7.64
CA PRO A 63 -6.96 -10.25 -7.97
C PRO A 63 -8.43 -10.02 -7.61
N ASP A 64 -9.21 -11.09 -7.42
CA ASP A 64 -10.62 -10.96 -7.04
C ASP A 64 -10.77 -10.40 -5.61
N GLU A 65 -11.80 -9.57 -5.43
CA GLU A 65 -11.98 -8.80 -4.20
C GLU A 65 -12.22 -9.70 -2.98
N GLU A 66 -12.96 -10.80 -3.14
CA GLU A 66 -13.34 -11.69 -2.04
C GLU A 66 -12.13 -12.49 -1.53
N SER A 67 -11.31 -13.05 -2.43
CA SER A 67 -10.09 -13.76 -2.06
C SER A 67 -9.06 -12.82 -1.44
N ALA A 68 -8.87 -11.61 -1.98
CA ALA A 68 -7.97 -10.62 -1.41
C ALA A 68 -8.44 -10.13 -0.04
N ALA A 69 -9.74 -9.92 0.16
CA ALA A 69 -10.31 -9.59 1.47
C ALA A 69 -10.13 -10.76 2.46
N GLY A 70 -10.37 -12.00 2.04
CA GLY A 70 -10.13 -13.21 2.83
C GLY A 70 -8.66 -13.38 3.22
N PHE A 71 -7.74 -13.08 2.30
CA PHE A 71 -6.29 -13.05 2.56
C PHE A 71 -5.95 -12.01 3.64
N LEU A 72 -6.42 -10.78 3.49
CA LEU A 72 -6.18 -9.71 4.47
C LEU A 72 -6.78 -10.05 5.83
N LYS A 73 -7.98 -10.61 5.88
CA LYS A 73 -8.61 -11.05 7.14
C LYS A 73 -7.72 -12.05 7.87
N LYS A 74 -7.16 -13.04 7.17
CA LYS A 74 -6.22 -14.01 7.74
C LYS A 74 -4.94 -13.33 8.24
N ALA A 75 -4.39 -12.39 7.46
CA ALA A 75 -3.19 -11.63 7.81
C ALA A 75 -3.38 -10.75 9.06
N ILE A 76 -4.50 -10.03 9.16
CA ILE A 76 -4.89 -9.20 10.30
C ILE A 76 -5.08 -10.03 11.57
N LEU A 77 -5.67 -11.22 11.44
CA LEU A 77 -5.79 -12.20 12.52
C LEU A 77 -4.44 -12.86 12.91
N GLY A 78 -3.33 -12.51 12.25
CA GLY A 78 -2.01 -13.03 12.56
C GLY A 78 -1.76 -14.45 12.07
N LYS A 79 -2.57 -14.97 11.14
CA LYS A 79 -2.32 -16.29 10.56
C LYS A 79 -1.03 -16.26 9.72
N PRO A 80 -0.17 -17.30 9.81
CA PRO A 80 1.06 -17.35 9.03
C PRO A 80 0.73 -17.47 7.54
N LEU A 81 1.22 -16.51 6.76
CA LEU A 81 1.03 -16.46 5.31
C LEU A 81 2.38 -16.13 4.64
N PRO A 82 2.75 -16.78 3.53
CA PRO A 82 3.96 -16.46 2.80
C PRO A 82 4.01 -14.97 2.43
N GLY A 83 5.13 -14.31 2.75
CA GLY A 83 5.35 -12.90 2.46
C GLY A 83 4.59 -11.92 3.37
N VAL A 84 3.91 -12.38 4.41
CA VAL A 84 3.27 -11.53 5.42
C VAL A 84 4.17 -11.43 6.66
N VAL A 85 4.36 -10.21 7.13
CA VAL A 85 5.12 -9.90 8.35
C VAL A 85 4.24 -9.04 9.25
N VAL A 86 4.07 -9.44 10.50
CA VAL A 86 3.34 -8.66 11.51
C VAL A 86 4.37 -7.98 12.43
N LYS A 87 4.23 -6.68 12.64
CA LYS A 87 5.04 -5.90 13.59
C LYS A 87 4.13 -5.15 14.55
N SER A 88 4.58 -4.97 15.79
CA SER A 88 3.97 -4.03 16.73
C SER A 88 4.59 -2.64 16.60
N GLY A 89 3.81 -1.60 16.89
CA GLY A 89 4.27 -0.23 16.92
C GLY A 89 4.31 0.47 15.56
N VAL A 90 4.46 1.79 15.62
CA VAL A 90 4.72 2.70 14.49
C VAL A 90 6.16 2.67 13.97
N ARG A 91 7.06 1.91 14.60
CA ARG A 91 8.47 1.89 14.22
C ARG A 91 8.63 1.31 12.80
N GLU A 92 9.36 2.04 11.95
CA GLU A 92 9.65 1.69 10.56
C GLU A 92 8.43 1.60 9.61
N LEU A 93 7.35 2.35 9.86
CA LEU A 93 6.21 2.39 8.93
C LEU A 93 6.58 3.03 7.58
N ALA A 94 7.47 4.03 7.59
CA ALA A 94 7.94 4.71 6.39
C ALA A 94 9.34 4.25 5.96
N LEU A 95 9.58 4.31 4.66
CA LEU A 95 10.84 4.10 3.99
C LEU A 95 10.96 5.11 2.83
N GLY A 96 12.08 5.81 2.76
CA GLY A 96 12.30 6.86 1.76
C GLY A 96 11.40 8.08 1.98
N ALA A 97 11.08 8.80 0.90
CA ALA A 97 10.22 9.98 0.97
C ALA A 97 8.78 9.57 1.33
N LEU A 98 8.16 10.28 2.28
CA LEU A 98 6.77 10.09 2.64
C LEU A 98 5.87 10.99 1.78
N LEU A 99 5.12 10.37 0.90
CA LEU A 99 4.24 11.02 -0.08
C LEU A 99 2.79 10.84 0.36
N GLY A 100 1.93 11.79 0.07
CA GLY A 100 0.50 11.68 0.31
C GLY A 100 -0.34 12.11 -0.89
N PRO A 101 -1.67 11.96 -0.80
CA PRO A 101 -2.57 12.54 -1.79
C PRO A 101 -2.42 14.06 -1.85
N GLU A 102 -2.21 14.68 -0.69
CA GLU A 102 -2.01 16.11 -0.49
C GLU A 102 -0.73 16.34 0.32
N GLY A 103 -0.22 17.56 0.30
CA GLY A 103 0.98 17.96 1.05
C GLY A 103 1.41 19.39 0.73
N PRO A 104 2.38 19.94 1.48
CA PRO A 104 2.78 21.35 1.39
C PRO A 104 3.46 21.71 0.07
N GLN A 105 3.96 20.73 -0.66
CA GLN A 105 4.65 20.88 -1.94
C GLN A 105 4.31 19.70 -2.86
N GLN A 106 4.46 19.88 -4.17
CA GLN A 106 4.32 18.79 -5.14
C GLN A 106 5.61 17.98 -5.26
N CYS A 107 5.49 16.68 -5.46
CA CYS A 107 6.64 15.80 -5.66
C CYS A 107 6.36 14.70 -6.68
N LEU A 108 7.41 13.94 -7.02
CA LEU A 108 7.34 12.78 -7.89
C LEU A 108 7.58 11.51 -7.08
N PRO A 109 6.90 10.39 -7.38
CA PRO A 109 7.08 9.13 -6.66
C PRO A 109 8.34 8.38 -7.13
N LYS A 110 9.52 8.97 -6.90
CA LYS A 110 10.82 8.35 -7.21
C LYS A 110 11.21 7.36 -6.10
N PRO A 111 11.33 6.05 -6.38
CA PRO A 111 11.73 5.09 -5.35
C PRO A 111 13.15 5.36 -4.82
N PRO A 112 13.43 5.09 -3.52
CA PRO A 112 12.49 4.57 -2.52
C PRO A 112 11.52 5.62 -1.97
N PHE A 113 10.25 5.24 -1.83
CA PHE A 113 9.21 6.08 -1.23
C PHE A 113 8.19 5.26 -0.43
N THR A 114 7.44 5.96 0.43
CA THR A 114 6.23 5.48 1.08
C THR A 114 5.06 6.39 0.70
N TYR A 115 4.04 5.83 0.05
CA TYR A 115 2.80 6.53 -0.24
C TYR A 115 1.77 6.25 0.86
N LEU A 116 1.31 7.31 1.49
CA LEU A 116 0.34 7.28 2.57
C LEU A 116 -1.09 7.22 2.01
N VAL A 117 -1.82 6.19 2.39
CA VAL A 117 -3.24 5.99 2.11
C VAL A 117 -3.99 6.09 3.43
N LYS A 118 -4.73 7.20 3.63
CA LYS A 118 -5.50 7.44 4.86
C LYS A 118 -6.92 6.90 4.70
N LEU A 119 -7.25 5.82 5.41
CA LEU A 119 -8.64 5.39 5.63
C LEU A 119 -9.15 5.80 7.02
N GLN A 120 -8.23 6.23 7.87
CA GLN A 120 -8.48 6.74 9.20
C GLN A 120 -7.47 7.84 9.50
N GLU A 121 -7.89 8.86 10.27
CA GLU A 121 -6.98 9.90 10.73
C GLU A 121 -5.98 9.35 11.75
N TYR A 122 -4.73 9.74 11.56
CA TYR A 122 -3.61 9.38 12.42
C TYR A 122 -2.50 10.41 12.22
N GLY A 123 -1.70 10.69 13.25
CA GLY A 123 -0.71 11.76 13.32
C GLY A 123 0.51 11.65 12.37
N ILE A 124 0.32 11.10 11.17
CA ILE A 124 1.31 10.99 10.11
C ILE A 124 0.96 12.01 9.03
N SER A 125 1.89 12.95 8.80
CA SER A 125 1.79 13.97 7.76
C SER A 125 2.79 13.71 6.65
N PRO A 126 2.38 13.72 5.38
CA PRO A 126 3.29 13.53 4.26
C PRO A 126 4.23 14.71 4.09
N HIS A 127 5.45 14.45 3.59
CA HIS A 127 6.41 15.50 3.26
C HIS A 127 5.99 16.31 2.02
N CYS A 128 5.20 15.70 1.14
CA CYS A 128 4.75 16.29 -0.11
C CYS A 128 3.53 15.54 -0.67
N GLY A 129 2.77 16.20 -1.54
CA GLY A 129 1.54 15.71 -2.15
C GLY A 129 1.69 15.37 -3.63
N LEU A 130 0.82 14.49 -4.13
CA LEU A 130 0.69 14.15 -5.55
C LEU A 130 -0.57 14.71 -6.22
N GLY A 131 -1.40 15.46 -5.49
CA GLY A 131 -2.66 16.02 -6.03
C GLY A 131 -3.72 14.96 -6.30
N LEU A 132 -3.74 13.87 -5.51
CA LEU A 132 -4.62 12.72 -5.73
C LEU A 132 -5.78 12.63 -4.73
N GLY A 133 -6.01 13.68 -3.93
CA GLY A 133 -7.02 13.70 -2.86
C GLY A 133 -8.45 13.40 -3.32
N ASN A 134 -8.80 13.81 -4.54
CA ASN A 134 -10.14 13.58 -5.11
C ASN A 134 -10.35 12.15 -5.63
N LEU A 135 -9.31 11.32 -5.67
CA LEU A 135 -9.42 9.94 -6.16
C LEU A 135 -9.74 8.97 -5.01
N PRO A 136 -10.52 7.91 -5.27
CA PRO A 136 -10.64 6.80 -4.34
C PRO A 136 -9.27 6.21 -3.95
N PRO A 137 -9.07 5.74 -2.71
CA PRO A 137 -7.77 5.27 -2.21
C PRO A 137 -7.03 4.26 -3.11
N HIS A 138 -7.75 3.28 -3.67
CA HIS A 138 -7.18 2.28 -4.56
C HIS A 138 -6.78 2.85 -5.94
N HIS A 139 -7.51 3.86 -6.44
CA HIS A 139 -7.13 4.59 -7.64
C HIS A 139 -5.86 5.42 -7.40
N GLN A 140 -5.73 6.05 -6.23
CA GLN A 140 -4.50 6.76 -5.86
C GLN A 140 -3.28 5.83 -5.97
N VAL A 141 -3.37 4.64 -5.38
CA VAL A 141 -2.30 3.63 -5.41
C VAL A 141 -1.95 3.22 -6.84
N ALA A 142 -2.95 2.98 -7.69
CA ALA A 142 -2.75 2.66 -9.10
C ALA A 142 -2.01 3.79 -9.84
N VAL A 143 -2.43 5.04 -9.66
CA VAL A 143 -1.79 6.22 -10.27
C VAL A 143 -0.35 6.39 -9.81
N VAL A 144 -0.09 6.19 -8.51
CA VAL A 144 1.28 6.23 -7.94
C VAL A 144 2.16 5.16 -8.58
N ASN A 145 1.65 3.94 -8.73
CA ASN A 145 2.38 2.85 -9.38
C ASN A 145 2.69 3.18 -10.85
N ILE A 146 1.72 3.71 -11.60
CA ILE A 146 1.91 4.13 -13.00
C ILE A 146 2.97 5.24 -13.10
N ALA A 147 2.89 6.26 -12.23
CA ALA A 147 3.86 7.35 -12.21
C ALA A 147 5.27 6.85 -11.87
N ALA A 148 5.40 5.96 -10.89
CA ALA A 148 6.68 5.34 -10.53
C ALA A 148 7.24 4.47 -11.67
N ASP A 149 6.39 3.69 -12.36
CA ASP A 149 6.77 2.90 -13.53
C ASP A 149 7.30 3.78 -14.66
N ARG A 150 6.63 4.89 -14.96
CA ARG A 150 7.07 5.86 -15.98
C ARG A 150 8.42 6.48 -15.65
N LEU A 151 8.69 6.79 -14.37
CA LEU A 151 9.98 7.34 -13.94
C LEU A 151 11.12 6.33 -14.05
N LEU A 152 10.84 5.05 -13.78
CA LEU A 152 11.85 3.98 -13.81
C LEU A 152 12.12 3.48 -15.23
N TYR A 153 11.08 3.32 -16.05
CA TYR A 153 11.15 2.61 -17.32
C TYR A 153 10.82 3.47 -18.54
N GLY A 154 10.23 4.65 -18.37
CA GLY A 154 9.81 5.54 -19.47
C GLY A 154 10.95 6.15 -20.30
N ARG A 155 12.21 5.70 -20.09
CA ARG A 155 13.37 6.05 -20.91
C ARG A 155 14.03 4.86 -21.62
N ARG A 156 13.50 3.63 -21.49
CA ARG A 156 14.04 2.48 -22.24
C ARG A 156 13.15 2.18 -23.46
N PRO A 157 13.70 2.13 -24.68
CA PRO A 157 13.04 1.40 -25.76
C PRO A 157 12.88 -0.05 -25.29
N TRP A 158 11.74 -0.67 -25.61
CA TRP A 158 11.63 -2.13 -25.52
C TRP A 158 12.76 -2.75 -26.36
N PRO A 159 13.46 -3.80 -25.87
CA PRO A 159 14.34 -4.59 -26.72
C PRO A 159 13.55 -5.29 -27.83
#